data_AF-A0A9W7ACY9-F1
#
_entry.id   AF-A0A9W7ACY9-F1
#
_cell.length_a   1.000
_cell.length_b   1.000
_cell.length_c   1.000
_cell.angle_alpha   90.00
_cell.angle_beta   90.00
_cell.angle_gamma   90.00
#
_symmetry.space_group_name_H-M   'P 1'
#
loop_
_entity.id
_entity.type
_entity.pdbx_description
1 polymer ?
#
loop_
_entity_poly.entity_id
_entity_poly.type
_entity_poly.pdbx_seq_one_letter_code
_entity_poly.pdbx_strand_id
1 'polypeptide(L)'
;SQVANLREEISALTLQQRPGDEVLLILQSGGGTVTGYGLAAAQLERLKSAGFKLTIAVEQVAASGGYMMACTGDKIVASPFAVLGSIGVISDQPNVYERLKREGVEFSTVTAGKYKRTLTPTKKPTKEDFEKSKEDVEGILVLFKDYVKRNRPGLDIDKVATGETWFGEDAVDLGLCDELKTKDDVILEYVKKGFECYEVEYDESMTFGGGSGLGGLPFGDALTTLSNDKGGRRGGVRKWIGGMIKEAIREEITGGEGTGIERRYMMKDDDSE
;
A
#
# COMPACT_ATOMS: atom_id res chain seq x y z
N SER A 1 5.71 -2.22 8.82
CA SER A 1 5.81 -1.35 7.60
C SER A 1 4.46 -1.40 6.92
N GLN A 2 3.89 -0.29 6.46
CA GLN A 2 2.56 -0.29 5.81
C GLN A 2 2.45 -1.29 4.65
N VAL A 3 3.54 -1.51 3.90
CA VAL A 3 3.59 -2.51 2.82
C VAL A 3 3.50 -3.95 3.34
N ALA A 4 3.97 -4.22 4.57
CA ALA A 4 3.88 -5.55 5.17
C ALA A 4 2.43 -5.88 5.54
N ASN A 5 1.72 -4.95 6.18
CA ASN A 5 0.31 -5.13 6.54
C ASN A 5 -0.54 -5.30 5.27
N LEU A 6 -0.37 -4.42 4.28
CA LEU A 6 -1.03 -4.52 2.97
C LEU A 6 -0.79 -5.89 2.30
N ARG A 7 0.41 -6.46 2.45
CA ARG A 7 0.74 -7.77 1.90
C ARG A 7 -0.08 -8.88 2.57
N GLU A 8 -0.24 -8.84 3.89
CA GLU A 8 -1.02 -9.82 4.63
C GLU A 8 -2.51 -9.70 4.30
N GLU A 9 -3.05 -8.48 4.26
CA GLU A 9 -4.44 -8.20 3.86
C GLU A 9 -4.74 -8.73 2.45
N ILE A 10 -3.89 -8.40 1.47
CA ILE A 10 -4.04 -8.88 0.10
C ILE A 10 -3.94 -10.41 0.03
N SER A 11 -3.06 -11.03 0.84
CA SER A 11 -2.95 -12.49 0.89
C SER A 11 -4.24 -13.12 1.43
N ALA A 12 -4.82 -12.55 2.49
CA ALA A 12 -6.09 -13.00 3.05
C ALA A 12 -7.24 -12.85 2.04
N LEU A 13 -7.35 -11.70 1.38
CA LEU A 13 -8.35 -11.44 0.33
C LEU A 13 -8.21 -12.42 -0.83
N THR A 14 -6.99 -12.64 -1.32
CA THR A 14 -6.71 -13.56 -2.44
C THR A 14 -7.12 -15.00 -2.12
N LEU A 15 -7.00 -15.44 -0.87
CA LEU A 15 -7.38 -16.78 -0.46
C LEU A 15 -8.90 -16.99 -0.39
N GLN A 16 -9.68 -15.92 -0.23
CA GLN A 16 -11.15 -15.96 -0.11
C GLN A 16 -11.87 -15.41 -1.35
N GLN A 17 -11.15 -15.12 -2.42
CA GLN A 17 -11.69 -14.48 -3.62
C GLN A 17 -12.85 -15.30 -4.21
N ARG A 18 -13.96 -14.60 -4.52
CA ARG A 18 -15.08 -15.14 -5.28
C ARG A 18 -15.30 -14.29 -6.53
N PRO A 19 -15.79 -14.89 -7.63
CA PRO A 19 -16.15 -14.14 -8.82
C PRO A 19 -17.14 -13.02 -8.51
N GLY A 20 -16.82 -11.80 -8.93
CA GLY A 20 -17.65 -10.61 -8.69
C GLY A 20 -17.26 -9.79 -7.46
N ASP A 21 -16.36 -10.28 -6.60
CA ASP A 21 -15.83 -9.48 -5.50
C ASP A 21 -15.01 -8.29 -6.06
N GLU A 22 -15.21 -7.10 -5.49
CA GLU A 22 -14.48 -5.87 -5.81
C GLU A 22 -13.72 -5.38 -4.56
N VAL A 23 -12.62 -4.65 -4.77
CA VAL A 23 -11.85 -4.03 -3.69
C VAL A 23 -11.83 -2.51 -3.88
N LEU A 24 -12.19 -1.80 -2.82
CA LEU A 24 -11.99 -0.36 -2.69
C LEU A 24 -10.76 -0.11 -1.82
N LEU A 25 -9.70 0.47 -2.39
CA LEU A 25 -8.54 0.91 -1.63
C LEU A 25 -8.63 2.42 -1.39
N ILE A 26 -8.72 2.81 -0.12
CA ILE A 26 -8.60 4.21 0.28
C ILE A 26 -7.11 4.54 0.34
N LEU A 27 -6.64 5.32 -0.63
CA LEU A 27 -5.23 5.63 -0.78
C LEU A 27 -4.95 7.08 -0.37
N GLN A 28 -4.05 7.22 0.62
CA GLN A 28 -3.55 8.51 1.06
C GLN A 28 -2.03 8.48 1.17
N SER A 29 -1.34 8.98 0.15
CA SER A 29 0.12 9.03 0.12
C SER A 29 0.66 10.12 -0.80
N GLY A 30 1.58 10.92 -0.28
CA GLY A 30 2.39 11.87 -1.07
C GLY A 30 3.60 11.24 -1.78
N GLY A 31 3.81 9.93 -1.65
CA GLY A 31 4.97 9.21 -2.19
C GLY A 31 6.07 8.92 -1.17
N GLY A 32 7.25 8.58 -1.68
CA GLY A 32 8.40 8.16 -0.88
C GLY A 32 9.37 7.32 -1.68
N THR A 33 9.93 6.25 -1.09
CA THR A 33 10.97 5.46 -1.76
C THR A 33 10.42 4.74 -2.99
N VAL A 34 11.12 4.86 -4.12
CA VAL A 34 10.76 4.23 -5.40
C VAL A 34 10.57 2.71 -5.24
N THR A 35 11.48 2.06 -4.51
CA THR A 35 11.42 0.60 -4.29
C THR A 35 10.30 0.19 -3.35
N GLY A 36 9.95 1.02 -2.35
CA GLY A 36 8.85 0.76 -1.43
C GLY A 36 7.50 0.84 -2.15
N TYR A 37 7.26 1.92 -2.88
CA TYR A 37 6.03 2.10 -3.65
C TYR A 37 5.92 1.15 -4.84
N GLY A 38 7.04 0.82 -5.49
CA GLY A 38 7.08 -0.22 -6.52
C GLY A 38 6.66 -1.59 -5.98
N LEU A 39 7.11 -1.97 -4.77
CA LEU A 39 6.70 -3.20 -4.12
C LEU A 39 5.21 -3.17 -3.73
N ALA A 40 4.72 -2.04 -3.21
CA ALA A 40 3.32 -1.87 -2.85
C ALA A 40 2.39 -1.97 -4.07
N ALA A 41 2.74 -1.28 -5.17
CA ALA A 41 2.02 -1.36 -6.43
C ALA A 41 2.02 -2.79 -7.00
N ALA A 42 3.13 -3.54 -6.87
CA ALA A 42 3.18 -4.95 -7.24
C ALA A 42 2.25 -5.84 -6.39
N GLN A 43 1.96 -5.48 -5.13
CA GLN A 43 0.94 -6.21 -4.36
C GLN A 43 -0.47 -5.92 -4.89
N LEU A 44 -0.76 -4.68 -5.31
CA LEU A 44 -2.05 -4.33 -5.92
C LEU A 44 -2.24 -5.05 -7.27
N GLU A 45 -1.18 -5.19 -8.08
CA GLU A 45 -1.20 -6.01 -9.30
C GLU A 45 -1.52 -7.49 -8.99
N ARG A 46 -1.01 -8.01 -7.88
CA ARG A 46 -1.31 -9.38 -7.43
C ARG A 46 -2.79 -9.54 -7.08
N LEU A 47 -3.38 -8.55 -6.42
CA LEU A 47 -4.81 -8.51 -6.12
C LEU A 47 -5.64 -8.53 -7.41
N LYS A 48 -5.30 -7.70 -8.39
CA LYS A 48 -5.98 -7.69 -9.70
C LYS A 48 -5.82 -9.01 -10.46
N SER A 49 -4.61 -9.58 -10.42
CA SER A 49 -4.31 -10.88 -11.05
C SER A 49 -5.11 -12.03 -10.43
N ALA A 50 -5.56 -11.89 -9.17
CA ALA A 50 -6.46 -12.84 -8.52
C ALA A 50 -7.94 -12.70 -8.97
N GLY A 51 -8.25 -11.72 -9.82
CA GLY A 51 -9.59 -11.51 -10.39
C GLY A 51 -10.45 -10.48 -9.67
N PHE A 52 -9.89 -9.73 -8.71
CA PHE A 52 -10.57 -8.59 -8.13
C PHE A 52 -10.58 -7.41 -9.09
N LYS A 53 -11.70 -6.70 -9.15
CA LYS A 53 -11.73 -5.35 -9.70
C LYS A 53 -11.34 -4.35 -8.62
N LEU A 54 -10.36 -3.51 -8.91
CA LEU A 54 -9.74 -2.60 -7.95
C LEU A 54 -10.15 -1.14 -8.23
N THR A 55 -10.90 -0.55 -7.31
CA THR A 55 -11.17 0.90 -7.28
C THR A 55 -10.24 1.55 -6.27
N ILE A 56 -9.51 2.59 -6.68
CA ILE A 56 -8.73 3.44 -5.80
C ILE A 56 -9.54 4.69 -5.47
N ALA A 57 -9.71 5.01 -4.19
CA ALA A 57 -10.30 6.26 -3.74
C ALA A 57 -9.23 7.15 -3.10
N VAL A 58 -9.04 8.35 -3.66
CA VAL A 58 -8.07 9.33 -3.18
C VAL A 58 -8.82 10.49 -2.50
N GLU A 59 -8.78 10.53 -1.17
CA GLU A 59 -9.47 11.59 -0.41
C GLU A 59 -8.64 12.87 -0.26
N GLN A 60 -7.32 12.72 -0.09
CA GLN A 60 -6.43 13.86 0.17
C GLN A 60 -5.28 13.93 -0.84
N VAL A 61 -4.52 12.84 -1.01
CA VAL A 61 -3.31 12.87 -1.83
C VAL A 61 -2.95 11.48 -2.36
N ALA A 62 -2.62 11.42 -3.64
CA ALA A 62 -1.95 10.31 -4.31
C ALA A 62 -0.92 10.89 -5.28
N ALA A 63 0.25 11.23 -4.75
CA ALA A 63 1.32 11.91 -5.49
C ALA A 63 2.60 11.05 -5.54
N SER A 64 3.40 11.17 -6.60
CA SER A 64 4.67 10.45 -6.79
C SER A 64 4.48 8.93 -6.63
N GLY A 65 5.16 8.29 -5.66
CA GLY A 65 4.94 6.87 -5.34
C GLY A 65 3.49 6.53 -4.99
N GLY A 66 2.73 7.44 -4.40
CA GLY A 66 1.29 7.27 -4.18
C GLY A 66 0.53 7.14 -5.50
N TYR A 67 0.83 8.00 -6.48
CA TYR A 67 0.23 7.88 -7.82
C TYR A 67 0.67 6.60 -8.54
N MET A 68 1.90 6.11 -8.29
CA MET A 68 2.34 4.79 -8.79
C MET A 68 1.42 3.67 -8.31
N MET A 69 0.98 3.68 -7.05
CA MET A 69 -0.03 2.73 -6.56
C MET A 69 -1.42 3.01 -7.12
N ALA A 70 -1.82 4.28 -7.18
CA ALA A 70 -3.15 4.68 -7.66
C ALA A 70 -3.38 4.21 -9.10
N CYS A 71 -2.38 4.41 -9.96
CA CYS A 71 -2.49 4.08 -11.38
C CYS A 71 -2.68 2.58 -11.64
N THR A 72 -2.37 1.69 -10.69
CA THR A 72 -2.64 0.24 -10.78
C THR A 72 -4.15 -0.08 -10.80
N GLY A 73 -4.99 0.77 -10.22
CA GLY A 73 -6.44 0.56 -10.16
C GLY A 73 -7.11 0.40 -11.53
N ASP A 74 -8.22 -0.33 -11.57
CA ASP A 74 -9.12 -0.35 -12.73
C ASP A 74 -9.93 0.94 -12.83
N LYS A 75 -10.20 1.56 -11.67
CA LYS A 75 -10.84 2.87 -11.55
C LYS A 75 -10.14 3.68 -10.46
N ILE A 76 -9.95 4.97 -10.69
CA ILE A 76 -9.45 5.96 -9.73
C ILE A 76 -10.54 7.00 -9.54
N VAL A 77 -11.02 7.16 -8.31
CA VAL A 77 -11.86 8.28 -7.92
C VAL A 77 -11.09 9.20 -6.98
N ALA A 78 -11.40 10.49 -7.03
CA ALA A 78 -10.77 11.47 -6.18
C ALA A 78 -11.79 12.43 -5.59
N SER A 79 -11.54 12.88 -4.36
CA SER A 79 -12.28 14.02 -3.81
C SER A 79 -11.91 15.31 -4.58
N PRO A 80 -12.79 16.32 -4.65
CA PRO A 80 -12.56 17.52 -5.48
C PRO A 80 -11.24 18.25 -5.21
N PHE A 81 -10.81 18.30 -3.94
CA PHE A 81 -9.54 18.94 -3.53
C PHE A 81 -8.41 17.94 -3.26
N ALA A 82 -8.57 16.68 -3.65
CA ALA A 82 -7.48 15.72 -3.57
C ALA A 82 -6.38 16.08 -4.57
N VAL A 83 -5.13 15.81 -4.20
CA VAL A 83 -3.94 16.10 -5.02
C VAL A 83 -3.45 14.81 -5.67
N LEU A 84 -3.34 14.80 -7.00
CA LEU A 84 -2.84 13.66 -7.78
C LEU A 84 -1.64 14.06 -8.64
N GLY A 85 -0.90 13.06 -9.11
CA GLY A 85 0.23 13.26 -10.03
C GLY A 85 1.57 13.24 -9.33
N SER A 86 2.37 14.31 -9.46
CA SER A 86 3.79 14.35 -9.09
C SER A 86 4.58 13.19 -9.72
N ILE A 87 4.28 12.88 -10.99
CA ILE A 87 4.98 11.84 -11.74
C ILE A 87 6.36 12.37 -12.08
N GLY A 88 7.31 12.07 -11.21
CA GLY A 88 8.66 12.60 -11.22
C GLY A 88 9.53 11.87 -10.21
N VAL A 89 10.83 12.05 -10.33
CA VAL A 89 11.82 11.44 -9.44
C VAL A 89 12.80 12.52 -9.02
N ILE A 90 13.04 12.60 -7.71
CA ILE A 90 14.04 13.49 -7.14
C ILE A 90 15.05 12.66 -6.34
N SER A 91 16.28 13.14 -6.31
CA SER A 91 17.33 12.63 -5.44
C SER A 91 18.03 13.83 -4.83
N ASP A 92 17.81 14.05 -3.54
CA ASP A 92 18.41 15.12 -2.77
C ASP A 92 19.36 14.56 -1.72
N GLN A 93 20.54 15.17 -1.60
CA GLN A 93 21.50 14.77 -0.59
C GLN A 93 22.21 16.01 -0.04
N PRO A 94 22.05 16.35 1.25
CA PRO A 94 22.85 17.40 1.85
C PRO A 94 24.34 17.04 1.82
N ASN A 95 25.18 18.02 1.48
CA ASN A 95 26.63 17.86 1.48
C ASN A 95 27.27 18.68 2.61
N VAL A 96 27.96 18.00 3.52
CA VAL A 96 28.61 18.59 4.70
C VAL A 96 30.13 18.56 4.61
N TYR A 97 30.69 18.11 3.48
CA TYR A 97 32.14 17.92 3.30
C TYR A 97 32.94 19.18 3.65
N GLU A 98 32.57 20.34 3.08
CA GLU A 98 33.34 21.58 3.29
C GLU A 98 33.26 22.10 4.74
N ARG A 99 32.19 21.77 5.47
CA ARG A 99 32.08 22.13 6.89
C ARG A 99 33.01 21.26 7.73
N LEU A 100 32.92 19.95 7.57
CA LEU A 100 33.70 18.98 8.35
C LEU A 100 35.20 19.09 8.05
N LYS A 101 35.57 19.40 6.81
CA LYS A 101 36.96 19.68 6.43
C LYS A 101 37.55 20.86 7.20
N ARG A 102 36.79 21.94 7.42
CA ARG A 102 37.25 23.10 8.22
C ARG A 102 37.45 22.77 9.69
N GLU A 103 36.72 21.77 10.19
CA GLU A 103 36.83 21.26 11.56
C GLU A 103 37.96 20.22 11.71
N GLY A 104 38.72 19.94 10.63
CA GLY A 104 39.84 19.01 10.64
C GLY A 104 39.44 17.54 10.55
N VAL A 105 38.19 17.24 10.19
CA VAL A 105 37.70 15.86 10.02
C VAL A 105 38.11 15.33 8.65
N GLU A 106 38.83 14.22 8.62
CA GLU A 106 39.19 13.48 7.40
C GLU A 106 38.44 12.16 7.30
N PHE A 107 38.02 11.81 6.08
CA PHE A 107 37.28 10.58 5.81
C PHE A 107 38.12 9.60 4.98
N SER A 108 38.62 8.54 5.62
CA SER A 108 39.24 7.39 4.95
C SER A 108 38.15 6.44 4.47
N THR A 109 37.90 6.38 3.16
CA THR A 109 36.86 5.51 2.57
C THR A 109 37.44 4.57 1.55
N VAL A 110 37.14 3.28 1.70
CA VAL A 110 37.50 2.22 0.76
C VAL A 110 36.22 1.71 0.10
N THR A 111 36.16 1.71 -1.23
CA THR A 111 34.99 1.22 -1.98
C THR A 111 35.39 0.32 -3.12
N ALA A 112 34.55 -0.68 -3.42
CA ALA A 112 34.63 -1.47 -4.64
C ALA A 112 33.56 -0.99 -5.64
N GLY A 113 33.95 -0.76 -6.89
CA GLY A 113 33.09 -0.28 -7.97
C GLY A 113 33.12 1.24 -8.14
N LYS A 114 33.29 1.70 -9.39
CA LYS A 114 33.52 3.12 -9.75
C LYS A 114 32.46 4.07 -9.20
N TYR A 115 31.18 3.67 -9.20
CA TYR A 115 30.05 4.52 -8.83
C TYR A 115 29.45 4.19 -7.46
N LYS A 116 30.14 3.41 -6.62
CA LYS A 116 29.65 3.04 -5.28
C LYS A 116 29.59 4.24 -4.31
N ARG A 117 30.32 5.31 -4.62
CA ARG A 117 30.39 6.56 -3.86
C ARG A 117 30.27 7.77 -4.79
N THR A 118 29.13 7.92 -5.44
CA THR A 118 28.77 9.10 -6.27
C THR A 118 28.46 10.30 -5.39
N LEU A 119 27.18 10.56 -5.10
CA LEU A 119 26.76 11.63 -4.20
C LEU A 119 26.78 11.11 -2.75
N THR A 120 27.68 11.64 -1.95
CA THR A 120 27.84 11.25 -0.54
C THR A 120 28.01 12.51 0.31
N PRO A 121 27.32 12.67 1.45
CA PRO A 121 27.38 13.88 2.27
C PRO A 121 28.79 14.31 2.67
N THR A 122 29.69 13.34 2.83
CA THR A 122 31.05 13.50 3.34
C THR A 122 32.12 13.42 2.24
N LYS A 123 31.73 13.52 0.97
CA LYS A 123 32.63 13.58 -0.19
C LYS A 123 32.36 14.89 -0.91
N LYS A 124 33.41 15.56 -1.39
CA LYS A 124 33.22 16.65 -2.36
C LYS A 124 32.70 16.07 -3.68
N PRO A 125 31.51 16.44 -4.16
CA PRO A 125 30.95 15.88 -5.38
C PRO A 125 31.75 16.37 -6.59
N THR A 126 32.03 15.48 -7.53
CA THR A 126 32.65 15.79 -8.83
C THR A 126 31.58 15.98 -9.91
N LYS A 127 32.00 16.46 -11.10
CA LYS A 127 31.09 16.52 -12.26
C LYS A 127 30.59 15.14 -12.66
N GLU A 128 31.45 14.11 -12.65
CA GLU A 128 31.03 12.76 -12.99
C GLU A 128 30.02 12.19 -11.98
N ASP A 129 30.11 12.57 -10.70
CA ASP A 129 29.12 12.16 -9.69
C ASP A 129 27.73 12.70 -10.01
N PHE A 130 27.64 13.96 -10.43
CA PHE A 130 26.37 14.59 -10.82
C PHE A 130 25.84 14.02 -12.13
N GLU A 131 26.69 13.81 -13.13
CA GLU A 131 26.29 13.19 -14.40
C GLU A 131 25.75 11.78 -14.18
N LYS A 132 26.42 10.97 -13.35
CA LYS A 132 25.95 9.62 -13.03
C LYS A 132 24.63 9.65 -12.25
N SER A 133 24.51 10.53 -11.25
CA SER A 133 23.26 10.64 -10.49
C SER A 133 22.09 11.13 -11.36
N LYS A 134 22.36 11.98 -12.35
CA LYS A 134 21.36 12.43 -13.31
C LYS A 134 20.90 11.27 -14.20
N GLU A 135 21.83 10.49 -14.75
CA GLU A 135 21.52 9.28 -15.52
C GLU A 135 20.65 8.31 -14.71
N ASP A 136 20.98 8.09 -13.43
CA ASP A 136 20.23 7.18 -12.56
C ASP A 136 18.79 7.68 -12.31
N VAL A 137 18.60 8.98 -12.04
CA VAL A 137 17.27 9.59 -11.85
C VAL A 137 16.44 9.57 -13.13
N GLU A 138 17.05 9.87 -14.28
CA GLU A 138 16.39 9.80 -15.59
C GLU A 138 15.95 8.37 -15.92
N GLY A 139 16.80 7.37 -15.64
CA GLY A 139 16.44 5.96 -15.80
C GLY A 139 15.24 5.54 -14.95
N ILE A 140 15.17 6.00 -13.70
CA ILE A 140 14.01 5.72 -12.83
C ILE A 140 12.76 6.44 -13.37
N LEU A 141 12.88 7.67 -13.86
CA LEU A 141 11.74 8.39 -14.45
C LEU A 141 11.17 7.65 -15.66
N VAL A 142 12.03 7.10 -16.53
CA VAL A 142 11.59 6.26 -17.65
C VAL A 142 10.79 5.06 -17.16
N LEU A 143 11.29 4.32 -16.17
CA LEU A 143 10.57 3.18 -15.58
C LEU A 143 9.21 3.59 -15.01
N PHE A 144 9.13 4.75 -14.35
CA PHE A 144 7.88 5.25 -13.80
C PHE A 144 6.89 5.64 -14.91
N LYS A 145 7.34 6.37 -15.95
CA LYS A 145 6.52 6.71 -17.11
C LYS A 145 5.95 5.45 -17.79
N ASP A 146 6.78 4.44 -17.99
CA ASP A 146 6.36 3.18 -18.61
C ASP A 146 5.36 2.42 -17.74
N TYR A 147 5.56 2.42 -16.42
CA TYR A 147 4.60 1.83 -15.48
C TYR A 147 3.23 2.52 -15.55
N VAL A 148 3.20 3.85 -15.59
CA VAL A 148 1.96 4.63 -15.71
C VAL A 148 1.29 4.35 -17.05
N LYS A 149 2.02 4.40 -18.18
CA LYS A 149 1.47 4.08 -19.52
C LYS A 149 0.83 2.70 -19.58
N ARG A 150 1.45 1.70 -18.97
CA ARG A 150 0.93 0.32 -18.97
C ARG A 150 -0.41 0.22 -18.27
N ASN A 151 -0.61 0.96 -17.18
CA ASN A 151 -1.86 0.92 -16.43
C ASN A 151 -2.90 1.96 -16.88
N ARG A 152 -2.45 3.05 -17.51
CA ARG A 152 -3.27 4.14 -18.05
C ARG A 152 -2.91 4.40 -19.52
N PRO A 153 -3.24 3.49 -20.46
CA PRO A 153 -2.78 3.59 -21.86
C PRO A 153 -3.33 4.80 -22.62
N GLY A 154 -4.43 5.41 -22.16
CA GLY A 154 -5.00 6.63 -22.75
C GLY A 154 -4.42 7.94 -22.19
N LEU A 155 -3.52 7.86 -21.21
CA LEU A 155 -2.94 9.04 -20.55
C LEU A 155 -1.79 9.62 -21.36
N ASP A 156 -1.85 10.92 -21.66
CA ASP A 156 -0.74 11.66 -22.27
C ASP A 156 0.39 11.84 -21.26
N ILE A 157 1.35 10.91 -21.27
CA ILE A 157 2.42 10.87 -20.28
C ILE A 157 3.27 12.14 -20.30
N ASP A 158 3.46 12.76 -21.47
CA ASP A 158 4.43 13.85 -21.60
C ASP A 158 3.86 15.14 -21.04
N LYS A 159 2.52 15.25 -21.01
CA LYS A 159 1.78 16.32 -20.34
C LYS A 159 1.78 16.20 -18.82
N VAL A 160 1.79 14.97 -18.27
CA VAL A 160 1.61 14.75 -16.82
C VAL A 160 2.87 14.29 -16.08
N ALA A 161 3.92 13.87 -16.79
CA ALA A 161 5.18 13.44 -16.18
C ALA A 161 6.21 14.57 -16.11
N THR A 162 5.75 15.72 -15.59
CA THR A 162 6.53 16.94 -15.35
C THR A 162 6.99 17.08 -13.89
N GLY A 163 6.43 16.26 -12.99
CA GLY A 163 6.61 16.38 -11.53
C GLY A 163 5.61 17.33 -10.86
N GLU A 164 4.72 17.97 -11.62
CA GLU A 164 3.64 18.80 -11.09
C GLU A 164 2.52 17.96 -10.46
N THR A 165 1.66 18.62 -9.69
CA THR A 165 0.48 18.01 -9.08
C THR A 165 -0.78 18.72 -9.54
N TRP A 166 -1.89 17.99 -9.59
CA TRP A 166 -3.18 18.49 -10.05
C TRP A 166 -4.27 18.19 -9.02
N PHE A 167 -5.19 19.13 -8.86
CA PHE A 167 -6.39 18.94 -8.03
C PHE A 167 -7.45 18.16 -8.81
N GLY A 168 -8.47 17.64 -8.10
CA GLY A 168 -9.48 16.73 -8.64
C GLY A 168 -9.95 17.03 -10.07
N GLU A 169 -10.52 18.21 -10.33
CA GLU A 169 -11.05 18.55 -11.66
C GLU A 169 -9.96 18.52 -12.74
N ASP A 170 -8.83 19.19 -12.52
CA ASP A 170 -7.68 19.17 -13.44
C ASP A 170 -7.14 17.74 -13.65
N ALA A 171 -7.13 16.93 -12.59
CA ALA A 171 -6.69 15.55 -12.65
C ALA A 171 -7.64 14.69 -13.49
N VAL A 172 -8.95 14.94 -13.46
CA VAL A 172 -9.92 14.28 -14.34
C VAL A 172 -9.73 14.73 -15.79
N ASP A 173 -9.58 16.03 -16.04
CA ASP A 173 -9.36 16.58 -17.38
C ASP A 173 -8.07 16.06 -18.04
N LEU A 174 -7.04 15.79 -17.23
CA LEU A 174 -5.79 15.19 -17.68
C LEU A 174 -5.85 13.66 -17.76
N GLY A 175 -6.90 13.02 -17.28
CA GLY A 175 -7.03 11.56 -17.24
C GLY A 175 -6.20 10.88 -16.15
N LEU A 176 -5.73 11.63 -15.14
CA LEU A 176 -5.09 11.10 -13.94
C LEU A 176 -6.10 10.48 -12.96
N CYS A 177 -7.35 10.92 -13.03
CA CYS A 177 -8.49 10.41 -12.27
C CYS A 177 -9.66 10.13 -13.23
N ASP A 178 -10.53 9.19 -12.90
CA ASP A 178 -11.69 8.86 -13.74
C ASP A 178 -12.95 9.63 -13.34
N GLU A 179 -13.11 9.95 -12.05
CA GLU A 179 -14.33 10.61 -11.54
C GLU A 179 -14.09 11.31 -10.20
N LEU A 180 -14.81 12.41 -9.97
CA LEU A 180 -14.83 13.07 -8.66
C LEU A 180 -15.88 12.46 -7.74
N LYS A 181 -15.41 11.72 -6.73
CA LYS A 181 -16.22 11.11 -5.67
C LYS A 181 -15.41 10.99 -4.39
N THR A 182 -16.10 11.10 -3.27
CA THR A 182 -15.55 10.70 -1.97
C THR A 182 -15.59 9.18 -1.83
N LYS A 183 -14.86 8.61 -0.85
CA LYS A 183 -14.99 7.18 -0.56
C LYS A 183 -16.42 6.84 -0.14
N ASP A 184 -17.08 7.75 0.57
CA ASP A 184 -18.43 7.55 1.10
C ASP A 184 -19.45 7.40 -0.05
N ASP A 185 -19.32 8.22 -1.11
CA ASP A 185 -20.14 8.09 -2.32
C ASP A 185 -19.97 6.71 -2.96
N VAL A 186 -18.74 6.21 -3.05
CA VAL A 186 -18.44 4.89 -3.64
C VAL A 186 -19.02 3.76 -2.79
N ILE A 187 -18.85 3.82 -1.46
CA ILE A 187 -19.41 2.82 -0.54
C ILE A 187 -20.94 2.80 -0.64
N LEU A 188 -21.58 3.97 -0.62
CA LEU A 188 -23.03 4.08 -0.78
C LEU A 188 -23.52 3.52 -2.12
N GLU A 189 -22.77 3.70 -3.21
CA GLU A 189 -23.08 3.09 -4.50
C GLU A 189 -22.97 1.57 -4.47
N TYR A 190 -21.96 1.00 -3.80
CA TYR A 190 -21.82 -0.44 -3.64
C TYR A 190 -22.97 -1.01 -2.82
N VAL A 191 -23.32 -0.40 -1.69
CA VAL A 191 -24.47 -0.81 -0.87
C VAL A 191 -25.78 -0.77 -1.66
N LYS A 192 -26.03 0.30 -2.43
CA LYS A 192 -27.21 0.41 -3.30
C LYS A 192 -27.26 -0.67 -4.39
N LYS A 193 -26.11 -1.15 -4.85
CA LYS A 193 -25.99 -2.27 -5.80
C LYS A 193 -26.14 -3.64 -5.14
N GLY A 194 -26.30 -3.70 -3.81
CA GLY A 194 -26.48 -4.93 -3.06
C GLY A 194 -25.18 -5.62 -2.64
N PHE A 195 -24.05 -4.91 -2.66
CA PHE A 195 -22.80 -5.45 -2.12
C PHE A 195 -22.85 -5.46 -0.59
N GLU A 196 -22.28 -6.52 -0.01
CA GLU A 196 -21.87 -6.53 1.40
C GLU A 196 -20.46 -5.93 1.50
N CYS A 197 -20.33 -4.77 2.14
CA CYS A 197 -19.06 -4.07 2.28
C CYS A 197 -18.41 -4.43 3.62
N TYR A 198 -17.13 -4.80 3.58
CA TYR A 198 -16.33 -5.15 4.74
C TYR A 198 -15.06 -4.30 4.76
N GLU A 199 -14.67 -3.83 5.95
CA GLU A 199 -13.36 -3.25 6.17
C GLU A 199 -12.38 -4.38 6.52
N VAL A 200 -11.17 -4.33 5.96
CA VAL A 200 -10.14 -5.34 6.18
C VAL A 200 -8.89 -4.64 6.67
N GLU A 201 -8.47 -5.00 7.88
CA GLU A 201 -7.27 -4.47 8.51
C GLU A 201 -6.44 -5.63 9.08
N TYR A 202 -5.12 -5.58 8.90
CA TYR A 202 -4.21 -6.52 9.54
C TYR A 202 -3.81 -6.06 10.95
N ASP A 203 -4.20 -6.85 11.95
CA ASP A 203 -3.81 -6.65 13.35
C ASP A 203 -2.66 -7.59 13.77
N GLU A 204 -1.50 -7.00 14.11
CA GLU A 204 -0.33 -7.72 14.63
C GLU A 204 -0.55 -8.28 16.06
N SER A 205 -1.51 -7.73 16.81
CA SER A 205 -1.78 -8.08 18.20
C SER A 205 -2.42 -9.48 18.37
N MET A 206 -2.96 -10.05 17.30
CA MET A 206 -3.45 -11.45 17.26
C MET A 206 -2.34 -12.51 17.18
N THR A 207 -1.08 -12.13 17.44
CA THR A 207 -0.02 -13.10 17.74
C THR A 207 -0.31 -13.73 19.11
N PHE A 208 -0.92 -14.91 19.09
CA PHE A 208 -1.26 -15.73 20.26
C PHE A 208 -0.23 -15.59 21.39
N GLY A 209 -0.70 -15.10 22.53
CA GLY A 209 0.09 -14.66 23.67
C GLY A 209 1.14 -15.66 24.14
N GLY A 210 2.41 -15.34 23.86
CA GLY A 210 3.54 -15.73 24.69
C GLY A 210 3.54 -14.91 25.97
N GLY A 211 2.62 -15.21 26.89
CA GLY A 211 2.56 -14.58 28.20
C GLY A 211 3.73 -15.01 29.08
N SER A 212 4.73 -14.14 29.25
CA SER A 212 5.63 -14.18 30.41
C SER A 212 4.99 -13.37 31.54
N GLY A 213 4.46 -14.06 32.56
CA GLY A 213 3.85 -13.40 33.72
C GLY A 213 3.16 -14.36 34.70
N LEU A 214 3.96 -15.04 35.52
CA LEU A 214 3.70 -15.55 36.87
C LEU A 214 2.24 -15.90 37.30
N GLY A 215 1.98 -17.20 37.51
CA GLY A 215 1.09 -17.65 38.61
C GLY A 215 0.04 -18.71 38.27
N GLY A 216 0.37 -19.99 38.48
CA GLY A 216 -0.57 -20.98 39.06
C GLY A 216 -1.46 -21.84 38.15
N LEU A 217 -0.91 -23.00 37.74
CA LEU A 217 -1.52 -24.34 37.61
C LEU A 217 -2.63 -24.63 36.54
N PRO A 218 -2.76 -25.89 36.06
CA PRO A 218 -1.77 -26.95 35.84
C PRO A 218 -1.80 -27.50 34.41
N PHE A 219 -0.64 -27.55 33.74
CA PHE A 219 -0.42 -28.47 32.62
C PHE A 219 -0.16 -29.87 33.20
N GLY A 220 -1.12 -30.76 33.03
CA GLY A 220 -1.01 -32.20 33.24
C GLY A 220 -1.73 -32.91 32.10
N ASP A 221 -1.06 -33.88 31.50
CA ASP A 221 -1.51 -34.80 30.45
C ASP A 221 -1.63 -34.26 29.01
N ALA A 222 -0.48 -34.24 28.30
CA ALA A 222 -0.37 -34.89 26.98
C ALA A 222 1.06 -34.75 26.42
N LEU A 223 2.05 -35.39 27.04
CA LEU A 223 3.33 -35.60 26.38
C LEU A 223 3.94 -36.95 26.79
N THR A 224 3.44 -38.03 26.19
CA THR A 224 4.16 -39.30 26.02
C THR A 224 3.36 -40.28 25.17
N THR A 225 3.59 -40.30 23.85
CA THR A 225 3.81 -41.54 23.06
C THR A 225 3.95 -41.19 21.58
N LEU A 226 5.18 -41.07 21.09
CA LEU A 226 5.53 -41.49 19.72
C LEU A 226 7.01 -41.91 19.72
N SER A 227 7.25 -43.17 20.09
CA SER A 227 8.43 -43.95 19.73
C SER A 227 8.01 -44.93 18.65
N ASN A 228 8.78 -44.98 17.56
CA ASN A 228 8.93 -46.04 16.54
C ASN A 228 7.76 -47.03 16.34
N ASP A 229 7.19 -47.10 15.13
CA ASP A 229 7.45 -48.21 14.19
C ASP A 229 6.82 -47.97 12.80
N LYS A 230 7.32 -48.74 11.84
CA LYS A 230 7.12 -48.79 10.39
C LYS A 230 5.69 -49.06 9.93
N GLY A 231 5.33 -48.49 8.77
CA GLY A 231 4.43 -49.12 7.79
C GLY A 231 3.23 -48.29 7.33
N GLY A 232 3.25 -47.87 6.05
CA GLY A 232 2.05 -47.78 5.22
C GLY A 232 1.32 -46.42 5.11
N ARG A 233 1.22 -45.97 3.85
CA ARG A 233 0.22 -45.08 3.21
C ARG A 233 0.36 -43.54 3.38
N ARG A 234 0.43 -42.94 2.18
CA ARG A 234 0.24 -41.53 1.78
C ARG A 234 -0.74 -40.70 2.62
N GLY A 235 -0.34 -39.46 2.90
CA GLY A 235 -1.24 -38.31 3.02
C GLY A 235 -0.99 -37.43 4.25
N GLY A 236 -0.64 -36.16 4.05
CA GLY A 236 -0.82 -35.14 5.09
C GLY A 236 0.34 -34.15 5.30
N VAL A 237 0.60 -33.27 4.32
CA VAL A 237 1.25 -31.97 4.58
C VAL A 237 0.51 -30.89 3.79
N ARG A 238 -0.76 -30.63 4.11
CA ARG A 238 -1.54 -29.48 3.58
C ARG A 238 -2.77 -29.20 4.46
N LYS A 239 -2.61 -28.69 5.69
CA LYS A 239 -3.73 -28.07 6.42
C LYS A 239 -3.29 -27.27 7.65
N TRP A 240 -2.51 -26.21 7.48
CA TRP A 240 -2.17 -25.38 8.65
C TRP A 240 -2.20 -23.85 8.48
N ILE A 241 -2.51 -23.32 7.29
CA ILE A 241 -2.66 -21.85 7.11
C ILE A 241 -4.12 -21.43 6.87
N GLY A 242 -4.95 -22.31 6.31
CA GLY A 242 -6.36 -21.98 5.98
C GLY A 242 -7.37 -22.06 7.14
N GLY A 243 -6.94 -22.44 8.35
CA GLY A 243 -7.82 -22.59 9.51
C GLY A 243 -8.03 -21.28 10.27
N MET A 244 -6.95 -20.56 10.57
CA MET A 244 -6.99 -19.40 11.46
C MET A 244 -7.75 -18.19 10.87
N ILE A 245 -7.66 -17.97 9.55
CA ILE A 245 -8.40 -16.87 8.90
C ILE A 245 -9.91 -17.15 8.87
N LYS A 246 -10.31 -18.43 8.87
CA LYS A 246 -11.72 -18.83 8.78
C LYS A 246 -12.49 -18.63 10.08
N GLU A 247 -11.80 -18.60 11.22
CA GLU A 247 -12.39 -18.33 12.53
C GLU A 247 -12.39 -16.84 12.88
N ALA A 248 -11.35 -16.08 12.51
CA ALA A 248 -11.30 -14.63 12.75
C ALA A 248 -12.40 -13.84 12.00
N ILE A 249 -12.74 -14.25 10.76
CA ILE A 249 -13.85 -13.63 10.01
C ILE A 249 -15.23 -14.05 10.58
N ARG A 250 -15.30 -15.10 11.40
CA ARG A 250 -16.56 -15.67 11.89
C ARG A 250 -16.99 -15.17 13.27
N GLU A 251 -16.06 -14.65 14.08
CA GLU A 251 -16.37 -14.22 15.45
C GLU A 251 -17.03 -12.83 15.56
N GLU A 252 -16.96 -11.97 14.54
CA GLU A 252 -17.75 -10.72 14.50
C GLU A 252 -19.21 -10.91 14.01
N ILE A 253 -19.60 -12.15 13.68
CA ILE A 253 -20.94 -12.45 13.13
C ILE A 253 -21.96 -12.88 14.19
N THR A 254 -21.59 -13.08 15.47
CA THR A 254 -22.58 -13.44 16.51
C THR A 254 -22.30 -12.86 17.90
N GLY A 255 -23.00 -11.76 18.21
CA GLY A 255 -23.14 -11.17 19.55
C GLY A 255 -22.65 -9.73 19.57
N GLY A 256 -23.42 -8.69 19.89
CA GLY A 256 -24.68 -8.59 20.61
C GLY A 256 -24.58 -7.29 21.42
N GLU A 257 -25.55 -6.39 21.22
CA GLU A 257 -25.77 -5.11 21.91
C GLU A 257 -24.88 -3.92 21.50
N GLY A 258 -25.57 -2.82 21.17
CA GLY A 258 -25.02 -1.69 20.43
C GLY A 258 -24.36 -0.61 21.26
N THR A 259 -23.74 0.34 20.56
CA THR A 259 -24.10 1.77 20.50
C THR A 259 -22.91 2.49 19.86
N GLY A 260 -23.14 3.22 18.76
CA GLY A 260 -22.03 4.00 18.21
C GLY A 260 -22.25 4.78 16.92
N ILE A 261 -23.28 4.55 16.10
CA ILE A 261 -23.52 5.36 14.89
C ILE A 261 -25.02 5.50 14.62
N GLU A 262 -25.76 6.15 15.53
CA GLU A 262 -27.11 6.64 15.24
C GLU A 262 -27.29 8.00 15.91
N ARG A 263 -26.97 9.06 15.16
CA ARG A 263 -27.58 10.42 15.18
C ARG A 263 -26.61 11.43 14.56
N ARG A 264 -26.56 11.44 13.23
CA ARG A 264 -26.28 12.62 12.43
C ARG A 264 -26.86 12.35 11.06
N TYR A 265 -27.62 13.30 10.53
CA TYR A 265 -28.45 13.21 9.32
C TYR A 265 -29.83 12.60 9.53
N MET A 266 -30.77 13.45 9.97
CA MET A 266 -32.11 13.60 9.41
C MET A 266 -32.81 14.71 10.22
N MET A 267 -32.97 15.89 9.64
CA MET A 267 -34.06 16.79 10.04
C MET A 267 -34.51 17.50 8.78
N LYS A 268 -35.63 17.03 8.26
CA LYS A 268 -36.44 17.69 7.25
C LYS A 268 -37.66 18.17 8.04
N ASP A 269 -37.66 19.42 8.45
CA ASP A 269 -38.86 20.01 9.03
C ASP A 269 -39.78 20.38 7.86
N ASP A 270 -40.64 19.43 7.51
CA ASP A 270 -41.97 19.76 7.00
C ASP A 270 -42.76 20.33 8.18
N ASP A 271 -42.95 21.64 8.23
CA ASP A 271 -44.06 22.24 8.99
C ASP A 271 -44.89 23.10 8.03
N SER A 272 -45.96 22.46 7.56
CA SER A 272 -47.19 23.08 7.12
C SER A 272 -48.04 23.43 8.34
N GLU A 273 -48.26 24.72 8.59
CA GLU A 273 -49.54 25.35 8.98
C GLU A 273 -49.42 26.88 8.92
#